data_AF-A0A399Z192-F1
#
_entry.id   AF-A0A399Z192-F1
#
_cell.length_a   1.000
_cell.length_b   1.000
_cell.length_c   1.000
_cell.angle_alpha   90.00
_cell.angle_beta   90.00
_cell.angle_gamma   90.00
#
_symmetry.space_group_name_H-M   'P 1'
#
loop_
_entity.id
_entity.type
_entity.pdbx_description
1 polymer ?
#
loop_
_entity_poly.entity_id
_entity_poly.type
_entity_poly.pdbx_seq_one_letter_code
_entity_poly.pdbx_strand_id
1 'polypeptide(L)'
;MAEMRGLFDLILIVMVALLVCVATRVFRGRTPVDRLQASDLISTLVMAIVAVVGLAQQSTMLIDLGIALAAFSFIGTLAIARFIGDGKVF
;
A
#
# COMPACT_ATOMS: atom_id res chain seq x y z
N MET A 1 27.05 -7.73 -4.43
CA MET A 1 25.77 -8.21 -5.00
C MET A 1 24.97 -9.08 -4.04
N ALA A 2 25.58 -10.01 -3.29
CA ALA A 2 24.86 -10.82 -2.29
C ALA A 2 24.29 -9.99 -1.12
N GLU A 3 25.03 -8.99 -0.63
CA GLU A 3 24.55 -8.11 0.45
C GLU A 3 23.30 -7.31 0.05
N MET A 4 23.24 -6.84 -1.19
CA MET A 4 22.10 -6.05 -1.70
C MET A 4 20.84 -6.91 -1.86
N ARG A 5 21.00 -8.20 -2.19
CA ARG A 5 19.88 -9.16 -2.18
C ARG A 5 19.34 -9.39 -0.77
N GLY A 6 20.22 -9.62 0.20
CA GLY A 6 19.82 -9.77 1.59
C GLY A 6 19.09 -8.55 2.16
N LEU A 7 19.47 -7.34 1.74
CA LEU A 7 18.77 -6.11 2.09
C LEU A 7 17.33 -6.08 1.53
N PHE A 8 17.14 -6.42 0.25
CA PHE A 8 15.81 -6.46 -0.35
C PHE A 8 14.91 -7.50 0.33
N ASP A 9 15.45 -8.69 0.62
CA ASP A 9 14.70 -9.75 1.31
C ASP A 9 14.26 -9.31 2.71
N LEU A 10 15.17 -8.66 3.47
CA LEU A 10 14.85 -8.11 4.78
C LEU A 10 13.75 -7.05 4.70
N ILE A 11 13.86 -6.11 3.76
CA ILE A 11 12.85 -5.06 3.54
C ILE A 11 11.49 -5.69 3.23
N LEU A 12 11.45 -6.68 2.34
CA LEU A 12 10.21 -7.35 1.95
C LEU A 12 9.59 -8.11 3.13
N ILE A 13 10.39 -8.82 3.92
CA ILE A 13 9.91 -9.52 5.12
C ILE A 13 9.27 -8.53 6.10
N VAL A 14 9.94 -7.40 6.37
CA VAL A 14 9.41 -6.37 7.26
C VAL A 14 8.12 -5.77 6.70
N MET A 15 8.07 -5.44 5.41
CA MET A 15 6.86 -4.90 4.77
C MET A 15 5.68 -5.86 4.81
N VAL A 16 5.91 -7.16 4.58
CA VAL A 16 4.87 -8.19 4.68
C VAL A 16 4.39 -8.37 6.12
N ALA A 17 5.30 -8.33 7.09
CA ALA A 17 4.93 -8.38 8.51
C ALA A 17 4.07 -7.16 8.91
N LEU A 18 4.44 -5.97 8.44
CA LEU A 18 3.64 -4.75 8.62
C LEU A 18 2.27 -4.86 7.94
N LEU A 19 2.22 -5.43 6.73
CA LEU A 19 0.96 -5.64 6.01
C LEU A 19 -0.01 -6.50 6.83
N VAL A 20 0.47 -7.61 7.41
CA VAL A 20 -0.34 -8.47 8.29
C VAL A 20 -0.81 -7.71 9.53
N CYS A 21 0.07 -6.95 10.18
CA CYS A 21 -0.28 -6.11 11.33
C CYS A 21 -1.39 -5.09 10.98
N VAL A 22 -1.25 -4.35 9.87
CA VAL A 22 -2.25 -3.36 9.44
C VAL A 22 -3.54 -4.03 9.01
N ALA A 23 -3.48 -5.20 8.36
CA ALA A 23 -4.68 -5.98 8.03
C ALA A 23 -5.51 -6.29 9.28
N THR A 24 -4.89 -6.60 10.42
CA THR A 24 -5.63 -6.78 11.67
C THR A 24 -6.35 -5.51 12.16
N ARG A 25 -5.79 -4.32 11.87
CA ARG A 25 -6.37 -3.01 12.23
C ARG A 25 -7.59 -2.66 11.39
N VAL A 26 -7.65 -3.08 10.13
CA VAL A 26 -8.85 -2.86 9.30
C VAL A 26 -10.10 -3.51 9.91
N PHE A 27 -9.95 -4.68 10.51
CA PHE A 27 -11.07 -5.40 11.14
C PHE A 27 -11.30 -5.01 12.60
N ARG A 28 -10.23 -4.78 13.38
CA ARG A 28 -10.31 -4.50 14.83
C ARG A 28 -10.26 -3.01 15.18
N GLY A 29 -10.19 -2.13 14.19
CA GLY A 29 -10.12 -0.68 14.39
C GLY A 29 -11.36 -0.15 15.11
N ARG A 30 -11.15 0.64 16.16
CA ARG A 30 -12.23 1.09 17.07
C ARG A 30 -13.09 2.19 16.46
N THR A 31 -12.52 3.00 15.56
CA THR A 31 -13.22 4.10 14.89
C THR A 31 -13.29 3.84 13.38
N PRO A 32 -14.33 4.33 12.68
CA PRO A 32 -14.38 4.25 11.22
C PRO A 32 -13.15 4.89 10.55
N VAL A 33 -12.62 5.95 11.14
CA VAL A 33 -11.41 6.66 10.67
C VAL A 33 -10.16 5.77 10.79
N ASP A 34 -9.99 5.04 11.90
CA ASP A 34 -8.86 4.10 12.09
C ASP A 34 -8.91 2.96 11.06
N ARG A 35 -10.12 2.48 10.72
CA ARG A 35 -10.32 1.46 9.68
C ARG A 35 -10.03 1.98 8.27
N LEU A 36 -10.45 3.21 7.97
CA LEU A 36 -10.17 3.87 6.69
C LEU A 36 -8.66 4.11 6.52
N GLN A 37 -8.01 4.66 7.55
CA GLN A 37 -6.57 4.89 7.55
C GLN A 37 -5.78 3.58 7.43
N ALA A 38 -6.22 2.50 8.10
CA ALA A 38 -5.61 1.19 7.93
C ALA A 38 -5.75 0.66 6.50
N SER A 39 -6.89 0.88 5.83
CA SER A 39 -7.07 0.50 4.42
C SER A 39 -6.14 1.26 3.49
N ASP A 40 -5.95 2.56 3.70
CA ASP A 40 -5.03 3.39 2.91
C ASP A 40 -3.56 2.96 3.10
N LEU A 41 -3.19 2.60 4.34
CA LEU A 41 -1.87 2.05 4.65
C LEU A 41 -1.61 0.71 3.96
N ILE A 42 -2.62 -0.16 3.82
CA ILE A 42 -2.48 -1.43 3.08
C ILE A 42 -2.12 -1.15 1.62
N SER A 43 -2.87 -0.28 0.95
CA SER A 43 -2.60 0.07 -0.45
C SER A 43 -1.20 0.66 -0.63
N THR A 44 -0.78 1.53 0.30
CA THR A 44 0.57 2.10 0.30
C THR A 44 1.66 1.04 0.48
N LEU A 45 1.47 0.07 1.40
CA LEU A 45 2.41 -1.03 1.60
C LEU A 45 2.49 -1.95 0.38
N VAL A 46 1.35 -2.27 -0.25
CA VAL A 46 1.31 -3.08 -1.49
C VAL A 46 2.07 -2.38 -2.61
N MET A 47 1.81 -1.09 -2.82
CA MET A 47 2.55 -0.26 -3.79
C MET A 47 4.06 -0.29 -3.52
N ALA A 48 4.48 -0.10 -2.26
CA ALA A 48 5.89 -0.12 -1.88
C ALA A 48 6.54 -1.49 -2.10
N ILE A 49 5.85 -2.59 -1.77
CA ILE A 49 6.32 -3.96 -2.03
C ILE A 49 6.54 -4.16 -3.52
N VAL A 50 5.57 -3.79 -4.36
CA VAL A 50 5.69 -3.92 -5.83
C VAL A 50 6.90 -3.12 -6.35
N ALA A 51 7.11 -1.91 -5.86
CA ALA A 51 8.27 -1.10 -6.24
C ALA A 51 9.61 -1.75 -5.82
N VAL A 52 9.72 -2.25 -4.59
CA VAL A 52 10.94 -2.93 -4.10
C VAL A 52 11.22 -4.20 -4.91
N VAL A 53 10.17 -4.99 -5.21
CA VAL A 53 10.29 -6.18 -6.06
C VAL A 53 10.72 -5.80 -7.48
N GLY A 54 10.19 -4.71 -8.03
CA GLY A 54 10.61 -4.17 -9.33
C GLY A 54 12.08 -3.79 -9.38
N LEU A 55 12.57 -3.13 -8.33
CA LEU A 55 14.00 -2.78 -8.19
C LEU A 55 14.87 -4.04 -8.05
N ALA A 56 14.46 -5.00 -7.23
CA ALA A 56 15.21 -6.23 -7.00
C ALA A 56 15.32 -7.10 -8.27
N GLN A 57 14.28 -7.12 -9.10
CA GLN A 57 14.23 -7.87 -10.36
C GLN A 57 14.69 -7.05 -11.58
N GLN A 58 15.03 -5.76 -11.41
CA GLN A 58 15.34 -4.84 -12.50
C GLN A 58 14.24 -4.80 -13.58
N SER A 59 12.98 -4.89 -13.14
CA SER A 59 11.81 -4.94 -14.02
C SER A 59 11.08 -3.60 -14.05
N THR A 60 11.20 -2.88 -15.16
CA THR A 60 10.48 -1.62 -15.39
C THR A 60 8.96 -1.82 -15.34
N MET A 61 8.45 -2.96 -15.81
CA MET A 61 7.02 -3.28 -15.78
C MET A 61 6.44 -3.26 -14.36
N LEU A 62 7.21 -3.74 -13.37
CA LEU A 62 6.77 -3.73 -11.98
C LEU A 62 6.79 -2.31 -11.39
N ILE A 63 7.72 -1.46 -11.82
CA ILE A 63 7.76 -0.05 -11.42
C ILE A 63 6.55 0.68 -12.01
N ASP A 64 6.23 0.46 -13.28
CA ASP A 64 5.04 1.03 -13.93
C ASP A 64 3.75 0.58 -13.23
N LEU A 65 3.66 -0.71 -12.87
CA LEU A 65 2.55 -1.23 -12.07
C LEU A 65 2.46 -0.56 -10.69
N GLY A 66 3.59 -0.37 -10.01
CA GLY A 66 3.64 0.35 -8.73
C GLY A 66 3.10 1.77 -8.84
N ILE A 67 3.51 2.51 -9.89
CA ILE A 67 3.02 3.87 -10.15
C ILE A 67 1.51 3.87 -10.45
N ALA A 68 1.03 2.93 -11.26
CA ALA A 68 -0.40 2.80 -11.55
C ALA A 68 -1.22 2.52 -10.27
N LEU A 69 -0.76 1.59 -9.44
CA LEU A 69 -1.39 1.27 -8.15
C LEU A 69 -1.42 2.49 -7.21
N ALA A 70 -0.34 3.29 -7.19
CA ALA A 70 -0.29 4.54 -6.43
C ALA A 70 -1.41 5.51 -6.84
N ALA A 71 -1.56 5.72 -8.16
CA ALA A 71 -2.58 6.60 -8.71
C ALA A 71 -4.00 6.09 -8.39
N PHE A 72 -4.26 4.78 -8.55
CA PHE A 72 -5.56 4.19 -8.22
C PHE A 72 -5.90 4.32 -6.73
N SER A 73 -4.93 4.06 -5.84
CA SER A 73 -5.14 4.21 -4.39
C SER A 73 -5.51 5.65 -4.04
N PHE A 74 -4.78 6.63 -4.59
CA PHE A 74 -5.05 8.04 -4.34
C PHE A 74 -6.44 8.47 -4.81
N ILE A 75 -6.85 8.03 -6.01
CA ILE A 75 -8.21 8.29 -6.52
C ILE A 75 -9.27 7.66 -5.61
N GLY A 76 -9.06 6.44 -5.13
CA GLY A 76 -9.95 5.76 -4.19
C GLY A 76 -10.12 6.55 -2.89
N THR A 77 -9.02 6.99 -2.29
CA THR A 77 -9.05 7.80 -1.06
C THR A 77 -9.76 9.14 -1.27
N LEU A 78 -9.54 9.80 -2.42
CA LEU A 78 -10.22 11.05 -2.76
C LEU A 78 -11.74 10.85 -2.97
N ALA A 79 -12.14 9.75 -3.61
CA ALA A 79 -13.55 9.42 -3.82
C ALA A 79 -14.28 9.20 -2.48
N ILE A 80 -13.65 8.50 -1.54
CA ILE A 80 -14.20 8.30 -0.19
C ILE A 80 -14.26 9.63 0.57
N ALA A 81 -13.22 10.46 0.49
CA ALA A 81 -13.21 11.78 1.13
C ALA A 81 -14.33 12.69 0.60
N ARG A 82 -14.55 12.72 -0.72
CA ARG A 82 -15.67 13.47 -1.32
C ARG A 82 -17.02 12.91 -0.91
N PHE A 83 -17.17 11.59 -0.86
CA PHE A 83 -18.42 10.98 -0.41
C PHE A 83 -18.78 11.40 1.01
N ILE A 84 -17.79 11.41 1.92
CA ILE A 84 -17.99 11.84 3.31
C ILE A 84 -18.27 13.34 3.41
N GLY A 85 -17.59 14.18 2.62
CA GLY A 85 -17.72 15.63 2.67
C GLY A 85 -18.98 16.18 2.02
N ASP A 86 -19.32 15.71 0.82
CA ASP A 86 -20.41 16.27 0.00
C ASP A 86 -21.66 15.38 -0.04
N GLY A 87 -21.59 14.15 0.48
CA GLY A 87 -22.68 13.18 0.44
C GLY A 87 -23.00 12.63 -0.96
N LYS A 88 -22.12 12.85 -1.96
CA LYS A 88 -22.33 12.40 -3.34
C LYS A 88 -21.09 11.67 -3.87
N VAL A 89 -21.30 10.52 -4.50
CA VAL A 89 -20.31 9.88 -5.38
C VAL A 89 -20.71 10.23 -6.80
N PHE A 90 -20.09 11.29 -7.35
CA PHE A 90 -20.43 11.96 -8.61
C PHE A 90 -21.70 12.83 -8.57
#